data_AF-A0A2N5DR81-F1
#
_entry.id   AF-A0A2N5DR81-F1
#
_cell.length_a   1.000
_cell.length_b   1.000
_cell.length_c   1.000
_cell.angle_alpha   90.00
_cell.angle_beta   90.00
_cell.angle_gamma   90.00
#
_symmetry.space_group_name_H-M   'P 1'
#
loop_
_entity.id
_entity.type
_entity.pdbx_description
1 polymer ?
#
loop_
_entity_poly.entity_id
_entity_poly.type
_entity_poly.pdbx_seq_one_letter_code
_entity_poly.pdbx_strand_id
1 'polypeptide(L)' 'MSIPHDPRAVKSPPREGWSFTLTEVTAGMYRVRGKASDGLAIERHGPDEAALLDQLIADAWKLVV' A
#
# COMPACT_ATOMS: atom_id res chain seq x y z
N MET A 1 -4.24 -1.86 27.49
CA MET A 1 -3.85 -0.93 26.40
C MET A 1 -4.95 -0.95 25.36
N SER A 2 -5.80 0.09 25.32
CA SER A 2 -6.89 0.19 24.35
C SER A 2 -6.37 0.83 23.06
N ILE A 3 -6.49 0.11 21.94
CA ILE A 3 -6.17 0.63 20.62
C ILE A 3 -7.45 1.35 20.13
N PRO A 4 -7.48 2.68 19.98
CA PRO A 4 -8.64 3.35 19.42
C PRO A 4 -8.84 2.90 17.96
N HIS A 5 -10.02 2.36 17.68
CA HIS A 5 -10.48 1.93 16.37
C HIS A 5 -11.03 3.16 15.64
N ASP A 6 -10.13 3.94 15.03
CA ASP A 6 -10.52 4.97 14.07
C ASP A 6 -10.87 4.31 12.72
N PRO A 7 -12.10 4.43 12.21
CA PRO A 7 -12.53 3.75 10.98
C PRO A 7 -12.12 4.46 9.69
N ARG A 8 -11.35 5.56 9.74
CA ARG A 8 -10.91 6.33 8.56
C ARG A 8 -9.40 6.31 8.37
N ALA A 9 -8.65 5.90 9.38
CA ALA A 9 -7.25 5.53 9.22
C ALA A 9 -7.18 4.13 8.61
N VAL A 10 -6.93 4.07 7.29
CA VAL A 10 -6.33 2.90 6.64
C VAL A 10 -5.22 2.42 7.57
N LYS A 11 -5.46 1.27 8.23
CA LYS A 11 -4.54 0.60 9.15
C LYS A 11 -3.18 0.58 8.45
N SER A 12 -2.35 1.55 8.76
CA SER A 12 -0.94 1.54 8.39
C SER A 12 -0.30 0.70 9.47
N PRO A 13 -0.03 -0.61 9.25
CA PRO A 13 0.83 -1.31 10.18
C PRO A 13 2.16 -0.55 10.21
N PRO A 14 2.83 -0.52 11.37
CA PRO A 14 4.13 0.13 11.53
C PRO A 14 5.16 -0.61 10.67
N ARG A 15 5.27 -0.21 9.39
CA ARG A 15 6.22 -0.63 8.35
C ARG A 15 7.06 0.59 8.02
N GLU A 16 8.05 0.83 8.86
CA GLU A 16 8.85 2.06 8.95
C GLU A 16 9.22 2.62 7.56
N GLY A 17 8.51 3.66 7.15
CA GLY A 17 8.81 4.46 5.96
C GLY A 17 7.99 4.18 4.70
N TRP A 18 7.19 3.11 4.62
CA TRP A 18 6.37 2.89 3.42
C TRP A 18 4.93 3.39 3.59
N SER A 19 4.52 4.30 2.71
CA SER A 19 3.15 4.79 2.54
C SER A 19 2.53 4.15 1.30
N PHE A 20 1.36 3.52 1.47
CA PHE A 20 0.64 2.90 0.37
C PHE A 20 -0.64 3.67 0.06
N THR A 21 -0.88 3.95 -1.21
CA THR A 21 -2.07 4.66 -1.69
C THR A 21 -2.74 3.84 -2.77
N LEU A 22 -4.01 3.53 -2.57
CA LEU A 22 -4.86 2.89 -3.55
C LEU A 22 -5.72 3.95 -4.26
N THR A 23 -5.89 3.82 -5.56
CA THR A 23 -6.73 4.71 -6.37
C THR A 23 -7.44 3.89 -7.44
N GLU A 24 -8.77 3.95 -7.49
CA GLU A 24 -9.51 3.45 -8.65
C GLU A 24 -9.26 4.41 -9.83
N VAL A 25 -8.72 3.89 -10.94
CA VAL A 25 -8.38 4.69 -12.13
C VAL A 25 -9.45 4.60 -13.20
N THR A 26 -10.12 3.46 -13.30
CA THR A 26 -11.25 3.17 -14.19
C THR A 26 -12.13 2.15 -13.48
N ALA A 27 -13.42 2.04 -13.84
CA ALA A 27 -14.32 1.04 -13.27
C ALA A 27 -13.70 -0.37 -13.34
N GLY A 28 -13.45 -0.96 -12.17
CA GLY A 28 -12.84 -2.29 -12.06
C GLY A 28 -11.33 -2.33 -12.38
N MET A 29 -10.64 -1.19 -12.39
CA MET A 29 -9.18 -1.11 -12.42
C MET A 29 -8.66 -0.19 -11.31
N TYR A 30 -7.76 -0.74 -10.53
CA TYR A 30 -7.14 -0.09 -9.40
C TYR A 30 -5.65 0.11 -9.64
N ARG A 31 -5.14 1.19 -9.08
CA ARG A 31 -3.73 1.52 -9.03
C ARG A 31 -3.30 1.62 -7.58
N VAL A 32 -2.33 0.81 -7.18
CA VAL A 32 -1.69 0.89 -5.87
C VAL A 32 -0.30 1.46 -6.04
N ARG A 33 0.04 2.48 -5.26
CA ARG A 33 1.36 3.10 -5.22
C ARG A 33 1.92 3.00 -3.81
N GLY A 34 3.10 2.41 -3.68
CA GLY A 34 3.92 2.43 -2.46
C GLY A 34 5.01 3.47 -2.59
N LYS A 35 5.23 4.27 -1.55
CA LYS A 35 6.33 5.23 -1.48
C LYS A 35 7.08 5.04 -0.15
N ALA A 36 8.37 4.78 -0.23
CA ALA A 36 9.28 4.73 0.90
C ALA A 36 9.75 6.13 1.32
N SER A 37 10.13 6.29 2.58
CA SER A 37 10.73 7.52 3.12
C SER A 37 12.07 7.87 2.46
N ASP A 38 12.82 6.86 1.99
CA ASP A 38 14.08 7.02 1.27
C ASP A 38 13.90 7.55 -0.18
N GLY A 39 12.63 7.68 -0.63
CA GLY A 39 12.30 8.14 -1.97
C GLY A 39 12.05 7.02 -2.98
N LEU A 40 12.21 5.75 -2.59
CA LEU A 40 11.78 4.61 -3.40
C LEU A 40 10.27 4.68 -3.64
N ALA A 41 9.84 4.36 -4.85
CA ALA A 41 8.43 4.26 -5.17
C ALA A 41 8.18 3.06 -6.09
N ILE A 42 7.10 2.34 -5.79
CA ILE A 42 6.63 1.20 -6.56
C ILE A 42 5.17 1.44 -6.90
N GLU A 43 4.75 1.05 -8.10
CA GLU A 43 3.38 1.23 -8.56
C GLU A 43 2.92 -0.02 -9.29
N ARG A 44 1.67 -0.43 -9.03
CA ARG A 44 1.03 -1.59 -9.64
C ARG A 44 -0.39 -1.23 -10.04
N HIS A 45 -0.83 -1.82 -11.15
CA HIS A 45 -2.15 -1.57 -11.76
C HIS A 45 -2.81 -2.91 -12.03
N GLY A 46 -4.11 -3.02 -11.81
CA GLY A 46 -4.84 -4.24 -12.07
C GLY A 46 -6.29 -4.22 -11.58
N PRO A 47 -7.08 -5.25 -11.93
CA PRO A 47 -8.49 -5.29 -11.57
C PRO A 47 -8.77 -5.72 -10.13
N ASP A 48 -7.78 -6.31 -9.45
CA ASP A 48 -7.95 -6.89 -8.11
C ASP A 48 -7.17 -6.08 -7.06
N GLU A 49 -7.90 -5.25 -6.30
CA GLU A 49 -7.34 -4.39 -5.26
C GLU A 49 -6.50 -5.17 -4.24
N ALA A 50 -7.03 -6.29 -3.75
CA ALA A 50 -6.42 -7.06 -2.66
C ALA A 50 -5.12 -7.71 -3.10
N ALA A 51 -5.11 -8.34 -4.28
CA ALA A 51 -3.91 -8.94 -4.86
C ALA A 51 -2.85 -7.88 -5.20
N LEU A 52 -3.25 -6.70 -5.68
CA LEU A 52 -2.32 -5.61 -5.95
C LEU A 52 -1.65 -5.12 -4.68
N LEU A 53 -2.43 -4.91 -3.61
CA LEU A 53 -1.90 -4.44 -2.34
C LEU A 53 -0.92 -5.48 -1.76
N ASP A 54 -1.30 -6.76 -1.75
CA ASP A 54 -0.43 -7.84 -1.23
C ASP A 54 0.88 -7.97 -2.02
N GLN A 55 0.80 -7.98 -3.37
CA GLN A 55 1.99 -8.04 -4.22
C GLN A 55 2.90 -6.82 -4.03
N LEU A 56 2.32 -5.63 -3.93
CA LEU A 56 3.08 -4.40 -3.81
C LEU A 56 3.76 -4.31 -2.43
N ILE A 57 3.12 -4.85 -1.39
CA ILE A 57 3.73 -5.04 -0.08
C ILE A 57 4.91 -6.01 -0.18
N ALA A 58 4.73 -7.17 -0.84
CA ALA A 58 5.79 -8.16 -1.04
C ALA A 58 6.99 -7.59 -1.80
N ASP A 59 6.73 -6.75 -2.81
CA ASP A 59 7.75 -6.04 -3.58
C ASP A 59 8.52 -5.03 -2.73
N ALA A 60 7.81 -4.22 -1.93
CA ALA A 60 8.42 -3.31 -0.96
C ALA A 60 9.38 -4.04 0.00
N TRP A 61 9.02 -5.23 0.48
CA TRP A 61 9.87 -6.03 1.36
C TRP A 61 11.16 -6.51 0.67
N LYS A 62 11.11 -6.83 -0.62
CA LYS A 62 12.30 -7.24 -1.38
C LYS A 62 13.30 -6.09 -1.58
N LEU A 63 12.81 -4.85 -1.58
CA LEU A 63 13.62 -3.65 -1.77
C LEU A 63 14.29 -3.15 -0.49
N VAL A 64 13.90 -3.66 0.69
CA VAL A 64 14.48 -3.30 1.99
C VAL A 64 15.68 -4.21 2.34
N VAL A 65 16.13 -5.06 1.40
CA VAL A 65 17.26 -6.00 1.58
C VAL A 65 18.63 -5.35 1.40
#